data_AF-A0AAD3VQI7-F1
#
_entry.id   AF-A0AAD3VQI7-F1
#
_cell.length_a   1.000
_cell.length_b   1.000
_cell.length_c   1.000
_cell.angle_alpha   90.00
_cell.angle_beta   90.00
_cell.angle_gamma   90.00
#
_symmetry.space_group_name_H-M   'P 1'
#
loop_
_entity.id
_entity.type
_entity.pdbx_description
1 polymer ?
#
loop_
_entity_poly.entity_id
_entity_poly.type
_entity_poly.pdbx_seq_one_letter_code
_entity_poly.pdbx_strand_id
1 'polypeptide(L)'
;SPDLWPQLEKRLEGLGLKSSYDFLSSLAQRDRMAIGFKRGLASQFEEQYVWFLAPIGEGMGKPGNAIAMEAASPEGSAKATYFFRFMPRNEYKSAAEAEVLQAMDRAISLVNRCMIDVNFRREPIYLPDEKLLEPAYVRYLHSVRLMPSLRALRSAFIGRVMHVSEEQWKRDVLDLLSFNVGDMDDSAKWRRSSRKNEEDNKREDEAFGED
;
A
#
# COMPACT_ATOMS: atom_id res chain seq x y z
N SER A 1 -6.53 -9.64 24.34
CA SER A 1 -6.23 -8.74 25.46
C SER A 1 -6.69 -7.34 25.06
N PRO A 2 -7.64 -6.71 25.78
CA PRO A 2 -8.18 -5.39 25.44
C PRO A 2 -7.10 -4.29 25.41
N ASP A 3 -6.02 -4.46 26.17
CA ASP A 3 -4.92 -3.48 26.26
C ASP A 3 -3.86 -3.63 25.17
N LEU A 4 -3.92 -4.70 24.37
CA LEU A 4 -2.91 -4.95 23.34
C LEU A 4 -2.96 -3.89 22.25
N TRP A 5 -4.15 -3.58 21.74
CA TRP A 5 -4.29 -2.65 20.61
C TRP A 5 -3.78 -1.23 20.92
N PRO A 6 -4.14 -0.59 22.06
CA PRO A 6 -3.58 0.70 22.44
C PRO A 6 -2.04 0.70 22.54
N GLN A 7 -1.44 -0.43 22.95
CA GLN A 7 0.04 -0.54 22.99
C GLN A 7 0.65 -0.61 21.59
N LEU A 8 -0.03 -1.24 20.63
CA LEU A 8 0.41 -1.25 19.23
C LEU A 8 0.31 0.15 18.62
N GLU A 9 -0.77 0.88 18.89
CA GLU A 9 -0.94 2.27 18.44
C GLU A 9 0.17 3.19 18.99
N LYS A 10 0.48 3.07 20.29
CA LYS A 10 1.60 3.81 20.91
C LYS A 10 2.94 3.49 20.26
N ARG A 11 3.12 2.26 19.76
CA ARG A 11 4.34 1.86 19.07
C ARG A 11 4.42 2.43 17.64
N LEU A 12 3.30 2.56 16.94
CA LEU A 12 3.23 3.26 15.66
C LEU A 12 3.60 4.74 15.83
N GLU A 13 3.14 5.37 16.91
CA GLU A 13 3.50 6.74 17.27
C GLU A 13 5.01 6.91 17.47
N GLY A 14 5.65 6.03 18.24
CA GLY A 14 7.10 6.03 18.44
C GLY A 14 7.92 5.84 17.16
N LEU A 15 7.30 5.38 16.06
CA LEU A 15 7.91 5.18 14.74
C LEU A 15 7.50 6.27 13.73
N GLY A 16 6.83 7.32 14.17
CA GLY A 16 6.43 8.44 13.33
C GLY A 16 5.32 8.11 12.33
N LEU A 17 4.45 7.14 12.65
CA LEU A 17 3.29 6.74 11.84
C LEU A 17 1.96 7.27 12.38
N LYS A 18 1.97 8.06 13.46
CA LYS A 18 0.73 8.48 14.13
C LYS A 18 -0.23 9.25 13.23
N SER A 19 0.27 10.28 12.53
CA SER A 19 -0.58 11.14 11.68
C SER A 19 -1.27 10.34 10.57
N SER A 20 -0.52 9.45 9.90
CA SER A 20 -1.08 8.62 8.84
C SER A 20 -2.00 7.52 9.36
N TYR A 21 -1.67 6.92 10.51
CA TYR A 21 -2.55 5.98 11.18
C TYR A 21 -3.89 6.63 11.58
N ASP A 22 -3.85 7.81 12.23
CA ASP A 22 -5.05 8.52 12.66
C ASP A 22 -5.94 8.89 11.46
N PHE A 23 -5.34 9.36 10.36
CA PHE A 23 -6.09 9.67 9.15
C PHE A 23 -6.67 8.42 8.46
N LEU A 24 -5.87 7.39 8.19
CA LEU A 24 -6.34 6.19 7.50
C LEU A 24 -7.34 5.40 8.36
N SER A 25 -7.18 5.37 9.68
CA SER A 25 -8.15 4.74 10.58
C SER A 25 -9.49 5.49 10.63
N SER A 26 -9.51 6.81 10.37
CA SER A 26 -10.75 7.57 10.24
C SER A 26 -11.55 7.22 8.99
N LEU A 27 -10.90 6.65 7.98
CA LEU A 27 -11.52 6.21 6.72
C LEU A 27 -11.82 4.70 6.70
N ALA A 28 -11.18 3.93 7.57
CA ALA A 28 -11.18 2.47 7.51
C ALA A 28 -12.28 1.82 8.36
N GLN A 29 -12.58 0.57 8.04
CA GLN A 29 -13.29 -0.34 8.95
C GLN A 29 -12.34 -0.70 10.11
N ARG A 30 -12.39 0.10 11.19
CA ARG A 30 -11.40 0.05 12.29
C ARG A 30 -11.29 -1.31 12.96
N ASP A 31 -12.39 -2.05 13.07
CA ASP A 31 -12.45 -3.39 13.66
C ASP A 31 -11.73 -4.47 12.81
N ARG A 32 -11.40 -4.14 11.56
CA ARG A 32 -10.67 -5.01 10.62
C ARG A 32 -9.23 -4.58 10.38
N MET A 33 -8.78 -3.48 10.98
CA MET A 33 -7.39 -3.07 10.83
C MET A 33 -6.44 -4.15 11.36
N ALA A 34 -5.28 -4.27 10.73
CA ALA A 34 -4.24 -5.18 11.17
C ALA A 34 -2.93 -4.42 11.39
N ILE A 35 -2.19 -4.76 12.44
CA ILE A 35 -0.85 -4.24 12.71
C ILE A 35 0.10 -5.43 12.80
N GLY A 36 1.19 -5.39 12.04
CA GLY A 36 2.20 -6.44 11.97
C GLY A 36 3.58 -5.96 12.40
N PHE A 37 4.37 -6.92 12.88
CA PHE A 37 5.74 -6.70 13.35
C PHE A 37 6.63 -7.82 12.83
N LYS A 38 7.80 -7.45 12.30
CA LYS A 38 8.84 -8.38 11.87
C LYS A 38 10.15 -8.00 12.54
N ARG A 39 10.72 -8.93 13.29
CA ARG A 39 12.06 -8.81 13.88
C ARG A 39 13.08 -9.39 12.91
N GLY A 40 14.20 -8.70 12.71
CA GLY A 40 15.35 -9.25 11.98
C GLY A 40 15.96 -10.44 12.74
N LEU A 41 16.43 -11.46 12.00
CA LEU A 41 17.10 -12.65 12.54
C LEU A 41 18.61 -12.45 12.76
N ALA A 42 19.17 -11.26 12.49
CA ALA A 42 20.61 -10.99 12.57
C ALA A 42 20.94 -9.99 13.70
N SER A 43 21.85 -10.42 14.57
CA SER A 43 22.10 -9.96 15.93
C SER A 43 22.88 -8.63 16.10
N GLN A 44 22.82 -7.69 15.14
CA GLN A 44 23.48 -6.38 15.32
C GLN A 44 22.72 -5.15 14.78
N PHE A 45 21.56 -5.33 14.12
CA PHE A 45 20.66 -4.24 13.77
C PHE A 45 19.22 -4.65 14.10
N GLU A 46 18.76 -4.26 15.30
CA GLU A 46 17.39 -4.48 15.78
C GLU A 46 16.37 -3.57 15.09
N GLU A 47 16.37 -3.49 13.76
CA GLU A 47 15.32 -2.76 13.07
C GLU A 47 14.04 -3.60 13.06
N GLN A 48 13.18 -3.31 14.03
CA GLN A 48 11.83 -3.85 14.08
C GLN A 48 11.02 -3.23 12.96
N TYR A 49 10.69 -4.02 11.93
CA TYR A 49 9.85 -3.58 10.85
C TYR A 49 8.38 -3.66 11.29
N VAL A 50 7.67 -2.53 11.21
CA VAL A 50 6.27 -2.39 11.64
C VAL A 50 5.42 -1.91 10.46
N TRP A 51 4.25 -2.51 10.27
CA TRP A 51 3.28 -2.09 9.26
C TRP A 51 1.86 -2.18 9.79
N PHE A 52 0.95 -1.46 9.15
CA PHE A 52 -0.48 -1.65 9.34
C PHE A 52 -1.23 -1.72 8.01
N LEU A 53 -2.39 -2.36 8.05
CA LEU A 53 -3.34 -2.48 6.96
C LEU A 53 -4.66 -1.84 7.39
N ALA A 54 -5.13 -0.88 6.59
CA ALA A 54 -6.36 -0.14 6.79
C ALA A 54 -7.33 -0.44 5.63
N PRO A 55 -8.34 -1.31 5.82
CA PRO A 55 -9.37 -1.58 4.82
C PRO A 55 -10.35 -0.41 4.72
N ILE A 56 -10.50 0.17 3.53
CA ILE A 56 -11.32 1.36 3.27
C ILE A 56 -12.36 1.03 2.20
N GLY A 57 -13.63 1.09 2.58
CA GLY A 57 -14.76 0.88 1.68
C GLY A 57 -16.05 0.53 2.41
N GLU A 58 -17.17 0.78 1.74
CA GLU A 58 -18.52 0.55 2.24
C GLU A 58 -19.45 -0.08 1.18
N GLY A 59 -18.94 -0.31 -0.03
CA GLY A 59 -19.75 -0.77 -1.18
C GLY A 59 -20.55 0.35 -1.82
N MET A 60 -21.47 -0.05 -2.71
CA MET A 60 -22.43 0.85 -3.36
C MET A 60 -21.78 2.06 -4.06
N GLY A 61 -20.56 1.89 -4.56
CA GLY A 61 -19.83 2.95 -5.27
C GLY A 61 -19.34 4.12 -4.38
N LYS A 62 -19.35 3.98 -3.05
CA LYS A 62 -18.69 4.95 -2.15
C LYS A 62 -17.17 4.86 -2.24
N PRO A 63 -16.41 5.96 -2.09
CA PRO A 63 -14.95 5.94 -2.17
C PRO A 63 -14.32 4.83 -1.30
N GLY A 64 -13.30 4.16 -1.83
CA GLY A 64 -12.69 3.00 -1.17
C GLY A 64 -12.35 1.89 -2.14
N ASN A 65 -12.84 0.68 -1.85
CA ASN A 65 -12.39 -0.56 -2.50
C ASN A 65 -10.88 -0.77 -2.40
N ALA A 66 -10.28 -0.44 -1.25
CA ALA A 66 -8.83 -0.47 -1.07
C ALA A 66 -8.40 -0.94 0.33
N ILE A 67 -7.28 -1.65 0.38
CA ILE A 67 -6.46 -1.85 1.56
C ILE A 67 -5.30 -0.86 1.46
N ALA A 68 -5.28 0.13 2.35
CA ALA A 68 -4.13 1.00 2.52
C ALA A 68 -3.10 0.30 3.39
N MET A 69 -1.86 0.24 2.92
CA MET A 69 -0.73 -0.32 3.65
C MET A 69 0.29 0.78 3.89
N GLU A 70 0.67 0.92 5.14
CA GLU A 70 1.76 1.80 5.55
C GLU A 70 2.70 1.06 6.49
N ALA A 71 3.97 1.45 6.44
CA ALA A 71 4.99 0.82 7.23
C ALA A 71 6.03 1.84 7.67
N ALA A 72 6.64 1.55 8.81
CA ALA A 72 7.75 2.34 9.32
C ALA A 72 8.88 2.29 8.28
N SER A 73 9.53 3.44 8.10
CA SER A 73 10.67 3.58 7.23
C SER A 73 11.82 4.18 8.04
N PRO A 74 13.07 3.83 7.73
CA PRO A 74 14.23 4.48 8.34
C PRO A 74 14.16 5.99 8.15
N GLU A 75 14.75 6.72 9.09
CA GLU A 75 14.83 8.18 9.01
C GLU A 75 15.54 8.61 7.71
N GLY A 76 15.03 9.64 7.03
CA GLY A 76 15.56 10.12 5.75
C GLY A 76 15.13 9.34 4.50
N SER A 77 14.43 8.20 4.62
CA SER A 77 13.89 7.46 3.47
C SER A 77 12.54 8.02 3.00
N ALA A 78 12.30 7.98 1.68
CA ALA A 78 11.03 8.38 1.09
C ALA A 78 9.88 7.50 1.61
N LYS A 79 8.87 8.13 2.23
CA LYS A 79 7.67 7.46 2.76
C LYS A 79 6.57 7.42 1.71
N ALA A 80 5.90 6.28 1.62
CA ALA A 80 4.74 6.11 0.76
C ALA A 80 3.70 5.17 1.37
N THR A 81 2.42 5.46 1.12
CA THR A 81 1.29 4.59 1.43
C THR A 81 0.89 3.84 0.16
N TYR A 82 0.75 2.51 0.25
CA TYR A 82 0.49 1.63 -0.89
C TYR A 82 -0.96 1.14 -0.82
N PHE A 83 -1.65 1.15 -1.95
CA PHE A 83 -3.07 0.80 -2.00
C PHE A 83 -3.29 -0.46 -2.84
N PHE A 84 -4.08 -1.40 -2.31
CA PHE A 84 -4.41 -2.66 -2.97
C PHE A 84 -5.92 -2.84 -3.01
N ARG A 85 -6.48 -3.13 -4.19
CA ARG A 85 -7.90 -3.40 -4.37
C ARG A 85 -8.29 -4.71 -3.70
N PHE A 86 -9.42 -4.74 -2.99
CA PHE A 86 -9.90 -5.96 -2.33
C PHE A 86 -10.97 -6.73 -3.13
N MET A 87 -11.62 -6.11 -4.11
CA MET A 87 -12.51 -6.77 -5.06
C MET A 87 -12.58 -6.02 -6.40
N PRO A 88 -12.97 -6.67 -7.52
CA PRO A 88 -13.09 -6.01 -8.81
C PRO A 88 -13.95 -4.73 -8.79
N ARG A 89 -13.54 -3.70 -9.55
CA ARG A 89 -14.20 -2.38 -9.54
C ARG A 89 -15.64 -2.44 -10.02
N ASN A 90 -15.92 -3.30 -11.00
CA ASN A 90 -17.25 -3.54 -11.55
C ASN A 90 -18.19 -4.17 -10.51
N GLU A 91 -17.71 -5.11 -9.70
CA GLU A 91 -18.47 -5.76 -8.64
C GLU A 91 -18.74 -4.81 -7.46
N TYR A 92 -17.74 -4.02 -7.06
CA TYR A 92 -17.83 -3.13 -5.90
C TYR A 92 -18.96 -2.08 -6.02
N LYS A 93 -19.29 -1.61 -7.23
CA LYS A 93 -20.33 -0.59 -7.44
C LYS A 93 -21.73 -1.03 -7.00
N SER A 94 -22.02 -2.32 -7.08
CA SER A 94 -23.32 -2.90 -6.73
C SER A 94 -23.23 -3.88 -5.56
N ALA A 95 -22.05 -4.11 -5.01
CA ALA A 95 -21.84 -5.05 -3.92
C ALA A 95 -22.57 -4.61 -2.66
N ALA A 96 -23.27 -5.56 -2.04
CA ALA A 96 -23.87 -5.37 -0.74
C ALA A 96 -22.76 -5.26 0.34
N GLU A 97 -23.07 -4.59 1.44
CA GLU A 97 -22.14 -4.40 2.55
C GLU A 97 -21.51 -5.71 3.04
N ALA A 98 -22.31 -6.77 3.19
CA ALA A 98 -21.82 -8.09 3.62
C ALA A 98 -20.77 -8.69 2.67
N GLU A 99 -20.94 -8.51 1.35
CA GLU A 99 -20.00 -8.98 0.33
C GLU A 99 -18.68 -8.20 0.39
N VAL A 100 -18.79 -6.89 0.61
CA VAL A 100 -17.64 -5.99 0.80
C VAL A 100 -16.84 -6.38 2.04
N LEU A 101 -17.50 -6.57 3.18
CA LEU A 101 -16.85 -6.96 4.42
C LEU A 101 -16.13 -8.32 4.26
N GLN A 102 -16.77 -9.29 3.60
CA GLN A 102 -16.15 -10.59 3.34
C GLN A 102 -14.95 -10.48 2.39
N ALA A 103 -15.01 -9.62 1.38
CA ALA A 103 -13.91 -9.36 0.47
C ALA A 103 -12.73 -8.67 1.18
N MET A 104 -13.01 -7.73 2.08
CA MET A 104 -11.99 -7.07 2.91
C MET A 104 -11.22 -8.09 3.75
N ASP A 105 -11.91 -8.97 4.48
CA ASP A 105 -11.26 -9.96 5.37
C ASP A 105 -10.31 -10.88 4.59
N ARG A 106 -10.74 -11.32 3.39
CA ARG A 106 -9.90 -12.09 2.47
C ARG A 106 -8.70 -11.30 1.98
N ALA A 107 -8.92 -10.05 1.56
CA ALA A 107 -7.87 -9.21 1.00
C ALA A 107 -6.81 -8.81 2.03
N ILE A 108 -7.18 -8.52 3.27
CA ILE A 108 -6.23 -8.23 4.36
C ILE A 108 -5.32 -9.42 4.57
N SER A 109 -5.89 -10.63 4.66
CA SER A 109 -5.13 -11.87 4.81
C SER A 109 -4.20 -12.12 3.63
N LEU A 110 -4.70 -11.90 2.40
CA LEU A 110 -3.93 -12.05 1.16
C LEU A 110 -2.78 -11.05 1.09
N VAL A 111 -3.06 -9.76 1.23
CA VAL A 111 -2.05 -8.69 1.17
C VAL A 111 -0.99 -8.92 2.23
N ASN A 112 -1.38 -9.21 3.48
CA ASN A 112 -0.41 -9.46 4.55
C ASN A 112 0.51 -10.64 4.23
N ARG A 113 -0.06 -11.79 3.82
CA ARG A 113 0.71 -12.98 3.45
C ARG A 113 1.63 -12.70 2.27
N CYS A 114 1.12 -12.09 1.20
CA CYS A 114 1.92 -11.84 0.02
C CYS A 114 3.05 -10.83 0.30
N MET A 115 2.82 -9.81 1.14
CA MET A 115 3.86 -8.87 1.55
C MET A 115 4.98 -9.55 2.35
N ILE A 116 4.63 -10.51 3.21
CA ILE A 116 5.61 -11.35 3.91
C ILE A 116 6.41 -12.20 2.91
N ASP A 117 5.72 -12.86 1.96
CA ASP A 117 6.34 -13.74 0.95
C ASP A 117 7.35 -12.99 0.05
N VAL A 118 7.05 -11.74 -0.32
CA VAL A 118 7.98 -10.89 -1.10
C VAL A 118 8.99 -10.14 -0.22
N ASN A 119 9.07 -10.49 1.07
CA ASN A 119 9.95 -9.87 2.06
C ASN A 119 9.80 -8.33 2.09
N PHE A 120 8.57 -7.83 1.96
CA PHE A 120 8.24 -6.41 1.90
C PHE A 120 8.98 -5.62 0.80
N ARG A 121 9.48 -6.28 -0.25
CA ARG A 121 10.02 -5.60 -1.44
C ARG A 121 8.88 -4.96 -2.22
N ARG A 122 8.84 -3.63 -2.25
CA ARG A 122 7.71 -2.86 -2.81
C ARG A 122 7.91 -2.48 -4.28
N GLU A 123 9.15 -2.20 -4.68
CA GLU A 123 9.50 -1.85 -6.06
C GLU A 123 8.97 -2.82 -7.12
N PRO A 124 9.17 -4.15 -7.01
CA PRO A 124 8.62 -5.08 -8.00
C PRO A 124 7.09 -5.13 -8.03
N ILE A 125 6.38 -4.49 -7.09
CA ILE A 125 4.91 -4.39 -7.09
C ILE A 125 4.45 -3.22 -7.97
N TYR A 126 5.08 -2.05 -7.85
CA TYR A 126 4.64 -0.84 -8.55
C TYR A 126 5.38 -0.58 -9.86
N LEU A 127 6.48 -1.29 -10.13
CA LEU A 127 7.24 -1.13 -11.37
C LEU A 127 6.34 -1.49 -12.58
N PRO A 128 6.19 -0.61 -13.58
CA PRO A 128 5.42 -0.90 -14.79
C PRO A 128 5.93 -2.14 -15.53
N ASP A 129 5.04 -2.83 -16.25
CA ASP A 129 5.41 -4.06 -16.98
C ASP A 129 6.47 -3.80 -18.05
N GLU A 130 6.46 -2.61 -18.66
CA GLU A 130 7.44 -2.20 -19.68
C GLU A 130 8.84 -2.08 -19.06
N LYS A 131 8.94 -1.49 -17.86
CA LYS A 131 10.22 -1.35 -17.15
C LYS A 131 10.79 -2.71 -16.73
N LEU A 132 9.95 -3.72 -16.46
CA LEU A 132 10.44 -5.07 -16.14
C LEU A 132 11.27 -5.70 -17.26
N LEU A 133 11.13 -5.24 -18.51
CA LEU A 133 11.89 -5.74 -19.65
C LEU A 133 13.29 -5.14 -19.76
N GLU A 134 13.59 -4.07 -19.02
CA GLU A 134 14.90 -3.43 -19.04
C GLU A 134 15.95 -4.30 -18.34
N PRO A 135 17.23 -4.30 -18.80
CA PRO A 135 18.29 -5.13 -18.24
C PRO A 135 18.47 -4.99 -16.72
N ALA A 136 18.28 -3.76 -16.19
CA ALA A 136 18.38 -3.46 -14.76
C ALA A 136 17.34 -4.23 -13.91
N TYR A 137 16.19 -4.59 -14.48
CA TYR A 137 15.06 -5.18 -13.76
C TYR A 137 14.79 -6.65 -14.10
N VAL A 138 15.69 -7.32 -14.82
CA VAL A 138 15.56 -8.74 -15.19
C VAL A 138 15.29 -9.64 -13.96
N ARG A 139 15.91 -9.34 -12.81
CA ARG A 139 15.65 -10.07 -11.56
C ARG A 139 14.20 -9.94 -11.09
N TYR A 140 13.58 -8.76 -11.26
CA TYR A 140 12.18 -8.56 -10.94
C TYR A 140 11.27 -9.26 -11.95
N LEU A 141 11.59 -9.22 -13.25
CA LEU A 141 10.85 -9.97 -14.27
C LEU A 141 10.79 -11.46 -13.95
N HIS A 142 11.93 -12.07 -13.61
CA HIS A 142 11.97 -13.48 -13.18
C HIS A 142 11.15 -13.71 -11.91
N SER A 143 11.25 -12.83 -10.91
CA SER A 143 10.49 -12.94 -9.66
C SER A 143 8.98 -12.88 -9.91
N VAL A 144 8.50 -11.97 -10.77
CA VAL A 144 7.08 -11.87 -11.14
C VAL A 144 6.59 -13.16 -11.83
N ARG A 145 7.42 -13.77 -12.68
CA ARG A 145 7.08 -15.04 -13.35
C ARG A 145 7.03 -16.23 -12.39
N LEU A 146 7.87 -16.25 -11.35
CA LEU A 146 8.00 -17.40 -10.46
C LEU A 146 7.16 -17.29 -9.17
N MET A 147 6.85 -16.08 -8.71
CA MET A 147 6.18 -15.85 -7.42
C MET A 147 4.70 -15.48 -7.58
N PRO A 148 3.75 -16.39 -7.29
CA PRO A 148 2.32 -16.07 -7.34
C PRO A 148 1.93 -14.90 -6.43
N SER A 149 2.53 -14.82 -5.24
CA SER A 149 2.27 -13.75 -4.27
C SER A 149 2.61 -12.36 -4.82
N LEU A 150 3.70 -12.25 -5.59
CA LEU A 150 4.07 -10.98 -6.24
C LEU A 150 3.07 -10.62 -7.34
N ARG A 151 2.61 -11.59 -8.14
CA ARG A 151 1.58 -11.35 -9.16
C ARG A 151 0.25 -10.91 -8.54
N ALA A 152 -0.15 -11.53 -7.43
CA ALA A 152 -1.36 -11.15 -6.70
C ALA A 152 -1.28 -9.69 -6.22
N LEU A 153 -0.16 -9.29 -5.63
CA LEU A 153 0.07 -7.90 -5.22
C LEU A 153 0.04 -6.94 -6.42
N ARG A 154 0.72 -7.25 -7.52
CA ARG A 154 0.73 -6.42 -8.74
C ARG A 154 -0.66 -6.25 -9.36
N SER A 155 -1.45 -7.33 -9.38
CA SER A 155 -2.82 -7.34 -9.90
C SER A 155 -3.72 -6.45 -9.04
N ALA A 156 -3.64 -6.59 -7.71
CA ALA A 156 -4.43 -5.78 -6.78
C ALA A 156 -3.93 -4.34 -6.64
N PHE A 157 -2.67 -4.05 -6.97
CA PHE A 157 -2.07 -2.74 -6.75
C PHE A 157 -2.84 -1.62 -7.47
N ILE A 158 -3.23 -0.58 -6.73
CA ILE A 158 -3.94 0.58 -7.29
C ILE A 158 -2.93 1.68 -7.60
N GLY A 159 -2.04 1.96 -6.66
CA GLY A 159 -1.10 3.07 -6.70
C GLY A 159 -0.40 3.28 -5.36
N ARG A 160 0.54 4.22 -5.33
CA ARG A 160 1.21 4.67 -4.11
C ARG A 160 1.08 6.19 -3.97
N VAL A 161 0.93 6.67 -2.74
CA VAL A 161 0.90 8.10 -2.41
C VAL A 161 2.14 8.43 -1.60
N MET A 162 2.93 9.40 -2.08
CA MET A 162 4.16 9.83 -1.42
C MET A 162 3.83 10.84 -0.30
N HIS A 163 4.57 10.76 0.80
CA HIS A 163 4.48 11.73 1.90
C HIS A 163 5.35 12.96 1.60
N VAL A 164 4.83 13.89 0.79
CA VAL A 164 5.50 15.17 0.49
C VAL A 164 5.18 16.22 1.56
N SER A 165 3.90 16.38 1.88
CA SER A 165 3.39 17.11 3.05
C SER A 165 2.15 16.37 3.55
N GLU A 166 1.77 16.58 4.81
CA GLU A 166 0.58 15.92 5.38
C GLU A 166 -0.70 16.26 4.59
N GLU A 167 -0.89 17.54 4.24
CA GLU A 167 -2.07 18.01 3.51
C GLU A 167 -2.10 17.46 2.09
N GLN A 168 -0.95 17.44 1.41
CA GLN A 168 -0.85 16.90 0.05
C GLN A 168 -1.11 15.40 0.05
N TRP A 169 -0.51 14.67 0.99
CA TRP A 169 -0.71 13.24 1.15
C TRP A 169 -2.19 12.91 1.39
N LYS A 170 -2.87 13.60 2.34
CA LYS A 170 -4.31 13.39 2.59
C LYS A 170 -5.17 13.61 1.34
N ARG A 171 -4.88 14.68 0.58
CA ARG A 171 -5.58 14.97 -0.68
C ARG A 171 -5.38 13.85 -1.71
N ASP A 172 -4.14 13.42 -1.90
CA ASP A 172 -3.81 12.38 -2.88
C ASP A 172 -4.38 11.00 -2.49
N VAL A 173 -4.49 10.70 -1.19
CA VAL A 173 -5.20 9.51 -0.70
C VAL A 173 -6.68 9.55 -1.10
N LEU A 174 -7.36 10.67 -0.85
CA LEU A 174 -8.77 10.82 -1.21
C LEU A 174 -9.00 10.78 -2.74
N ASP A 175 -8.08 11.38 -3.51
CA ASP A 175 -8.10 11.32 -4.97
C ASP A 175 -7.93 9.88 -5.47
N LEU A 176 -6.96 9.13 -4.93
CA LEU A 176 -6.75 7.72 -5.27
C LEU A 176 -7.98 6.87 -4.96
N LEU A 177 -8.59 7.04 -3.78
CA LEU A 177 -9.78 6.30 -3.37
C LEU A 177 -10.99 6.62 -4.27
N SER A 178 -11.10 7.87 -4.73
CA SER A 178 -12.14 8.30 -5.66
C SER A 178 -11.91 7.73 -7.07
N PHE A 179 -10.67 7.80 -7.57
CA PHE A 179 -10.25 7.17 -8.82
C PHE A 179 -10.59 5.68 -8.84
N ASN A 180 -10.27 4.96 -7.75
CA ASN A 180 -10.43 3.52 -7.68
C ASN A 180 -11.89 3.05 -7.80
N VAL A 181 -12.85 3.93 -7.52
CA VAL A 181 -14.29 3.64 -7.64
C VAL A 181 -14.90 4.27 -8.90
N GLY A 182 -14.29 5.34 -9.42
CA GLY A 182 -14.67 5.97 -10.68
C GLY A 182 -14.35 5.12 -11.90
N ASP A 183 -13.19 4.45 -11.88
CA ASP A 183 -12.73 3.58 -12.97
C ASP A 183 -13.40 2.19 -12.93
N MET A 184 -13.50 1.52 -14.07
CA MET A 184 -14.02 0.15 -14.20
C MET A 184 -12.95 -0.84 -14.65
N ASP A 185 -11.82 -0.36 -15.19
CA ASP A 185 -10.71 -1.17 -15.61
C ASP A 185 -9.82 -1.51 -14.42
N ASP A 186 -9.85 -2.77 -14.00
CA ASP A 186 -9.05 -3.29 -12.90
C ASP A 186 -7.53 -3.18 -13.11
N SER A 187 -7.07 -3.00 -14.34
CA SER A 187 -5.65 -2.82 -14.68
C SER A 187 -5.19 -1.37 -14.52
N ALA A 188 -6.11 -0.40 -14.55
CA ALA A 188 -5.79 1.02 -14.46
C ALA A 188 -5.18 1.37 -13.09
N LYS A 189 -4.00 2.00 -13.13
CA LYS A 189 -3.23 2.42 -11.97
C LYS A 189 -3.38 3.92 -11.75
N TRP A 190 -3.59 4.33 -10.50
CA TRP A 190 -3.66 5.73 -10.15
C TRP A 190 -2.31 6.39 -10.42
N ARG A 191 -2.35 7.53 -11.09
CA ARG A 191 -1.22 8.43 -11.24
C ARG A 191 -1.70 9.78 -10.77
N ARG A 192 -0.89 10.44 -9.93
CA ARG A 192 -1.16 11.82 -9.52
C ARG A 192 -1.38 12.66 -10.77
N SER A 193 -2.56 13.27 -10.89
CA SER A 193 -2.83 14.18 -12.00
C SER A 193 -1.75 15.27 -11.99
N SER A 194 -1.04 15.41 -13.11
CA SER A 194 0.09 16.33 -13.26
C SER A 194 -0.39 17.78 -13.21
N ARG A 195 -0.64 18.31 -12.01
CA ARG A 195 -0.44 19.74 -11.76
C ARG A 195 0.99 19.92 -11.27
N LYS A 196 1.91 19.92 -12.26
CA LYS A 196 3.37 20.11 -12.18
C LYS A 196 4.08 19.06 -11.33
N ASN A 197 4.93 18.23 -11.94
CA ASN A 197 6.19 17.72 -11.38
C ASN A 197 6.88 16.84 -12.43
N GLU A 198 7.42 17.49 -13.47
CA GLU A 198 8.47 16.89 -14.32
C GLU A 198 9.82 16.84 -13.59
N GLU A 199 9.94 17.44 -12.40
CA GLU A 199 11.18 17.52 -11.62
C GLU A 199 11.37 16.35 -10.63
N ASP A 200 10.31 15.71 -10.16
CA ASP A 200 10.43 14.62 -9.16
C ASP A 200 10.90 13.31 -9.79
N ASN A 201 10.52 13.04 -11.05
CA ASN A 201 10.95 11.82 -11.76
C ASN A 201 12.46 11.84 -12.09
N LYS A 202 13.06 13.03 -12.24
CA LYS A 202 14.51 13.15 -12.52
C LYS A 202 15.37 12.94 -11.28
N ARG A 203 14.89 13.31 -10.09
CA ARG A 203 15.66 13.14 -8.84
C ARG A 203 15.71 11.69 -8.35
N GLU A 204 14.72 10.87 -8.68
CA GLU A 204 14.78 9.42 -8.38
C GLU A 204 15.72 8.67 -9.34
N ASP A 205 15.79 9.05 -10.63
CA ASP A 205 16.69 8.38 -11.59
C ASP A 205 18.18 8.73 -11.35
N GLU A 206 18.50 9.90 -10.78
CA GLU A 206 19.88 10.32 -10.46
C GLU A 206 20.39 9.81 -9.11
N ALA A 207 19.52 9.50 -8.14
CA ALA A 207 19.92 9.05 -6.80
C ALA A 207 20.27 7.55 -6.69
N PHE A 208 19.97 6.76 -7.73
CA PHE A 208 20.25 5.33 -7.78
C PHE A 208 21.27 4.96 -8.89
N GLY A 209 21.98 5.97 -9.41
CA GLY A 209 23.00 5.84 -10.45
C GLY A 209 24.44 5.69 -9.95
N GLU A 210 24.67 5.32 -8.68
CA GLU A 210 25.99 4.96 -8.17
C GLU A 210 25.90 3.71 -7.30
N ASP A 211 26.08 2.53 -7.94
CA ASP A 211 27.02 1.46 -7.57
C ASP A 211 26.83 0.22 -8.47
#